data_AF-A0A318JP89-F1
#
_entry.id   AF-A0A318JP89-F1
#
_cell.length_a   1.000
_cell.length_b   1.000
_cell.length_c   1.000
_cell.angle_alpha   90.00
_cell.angle_beta   90.00
_cell.angle_gamma   90.00
#
_symmetry.space_group_name_H-M   'P 1'
#
loop_
_entity.id
_entity.type
_entity.pdbx_description
1 polymer ?
#
loop_
_entity_poly.entity_id
_entity_poly.type
_entity_poly.pdbx_seq_one_letter_code
_entity_poly.pdbx_strand_id
1 'polypeptide(L)'
;MDPMPLTRDVVEFCCDTCGVVAGRITLTTETASNGRIWHNIKTFFDCSGGYGLNASVNAPVFAELQPLLADPPAATPRRICKVNENYVPFYCAECDLVYCIDEWDDIRAVIDHTDPYGSFEGESARCPHGHCRMISS
;
A
#
# COMPACT_ATOMS: atom_id res chain seq x y z
N MET A 1 -21.48 -11.17 17.17
CA MET A 1 -20.08 -11.61 17.26
C MET A 1 -19.37 -10.92 16.11
N ASP A 2 -18.45 -10.01 16.41
CA ASP A 2 -17.65 -9.35 15.39
C ASP A 2 -16.69 -10.36 14.73
N PRO A 3 -16.44 -10.26 13.42
CA PRO A 3 -15.45 -11.10 12.75
C PRO A 3 -14.07 -10.88 13.37
N MET A 4 -13.42 -11.95 13.81
CA MET A 4 -12.02 -11.90 14.26
C MET A 4 -11.08 -12.00 13.05
N PRO A 5 -10.08 -11.12 12.91
CA PRO A 5 -9.06 -11.26 11.87
C PRO A 5 -8.21 -12.51 12.12
N LEU A 6 -8.07 -13.37 11.11
CA LEU A 6 -7.37 -14.67 11.22
C LEU A 6 -5.86 -14.57 11.02
N THR A 7 -5.40 -13.59 10.24
CA THR A 7 -3.98 -13.33 9.98
C THR A 7 -3.77 -11.83 9.76
N ARG A 8 -2.63 -11.32 10.21
CA ARG A 8 -2.19 -9.94 10.03
C ARG A 8 -0.70 -9.93 9.74
N ASP A 9 -0.34 -10.05 8.47
CA ASP A 9 1.03 -9.85 8.03
C ASP A 9 1.24 -8.34 7.83
N VAL A 10 2.24 -7.76 8.50
CA VAL A 10 2.58 -6.34 8.39
C VAL A 10 4.02 -6.23 7.93
N VAL A 11 4.23 -5.51 6.82
CA VAL A 11 5.56 -5.17 6.32
C VAL A 11 5.68 -3.66 6.25
N GLU A 12 6.80 -3.14 6.74
CA GLU A 12 7.15 -1.73 6.68
C GLU A 12 8.25 -1.50 5.65
N PHE A 13 8.15 -0.38 4.93
CA PHE A 13 9.14 0.06 3.97
C PHE A 13 9.65 1.43 4.36
N CYS A 14 10.98 1.56 4.44
CA CYS A 14 11.63 2.83 4.75
C CYS A 14 12.00 3.58 3.46
N CYS A 15 11.98 4.90 3.54
CA CYS A 15 12.48 5.80 2.50
C CYS A 15 13.98 5.59 2.30
N ASP A 16 14.39 5.40 1.05
CA ASP A 16 15.79 5.23 0.68
C ASP A 16 16.61 6.52 0.82
N THR A 17 15.97 7.69 0.84
CA THR A 17 16.64 8.99 1.00
C THR A 17 16.91 9.34 2.47
N CYS A 18 15.88 9.25 3.31
CA CYS A 18 15.93 9.79 4.68
C CYS A 18 15.73 8.73 5.78
N GLY A 19 15.46 7.47 5.42
CA GLY A 19 15.36 6.34 6.35
C GLY A 19 14.09 6.28 7.20
N VAL A 20 13.22 7.28 7.12
CA VAL A 20 11.91 7.27 7.80
C VAL A 20 11.00 6.22 7.16
N VAL A 21 10.02 5.71 7.91
CA VAL A 21 9.02 4.81 7.34
C VAL A 21 8.26 5.55 6.24
N ALA A 22 8.30 5.04 5.02
CA ALA A 22 7.58 5.58 3.89
C ALA A 22 6.17 5.01 3.84
N GLY A 23 6.01 3.72 4.20
CA GLY A 23 4.71 3.10 4.22
C GLY A 23 4.66 1.72 4.85
N ARG A 24 3.44 1.25 5.07
CA ARG A 24 3.14 -0.07 5.64
C ARG A 24 2.15 -0.80 4.78
N ILE A 25 2.33 -2.10 4.62
CA ILE A 25 1.36 -2.98 3.97
C ILE A 25 0.87 -3.97 5.01
N THR A 26 -0.45 -4.10 5.11
CA THR A 26 -1.12 -5.07 5.95
C THR A 26 -2.03 -5.93 5.11
N LEU A 27 -1.90 -7.24 5.24
CA LEU A 27 -2.81 -8.20 4.59
C LEU A 27 -3.67 -8.86 5.68
N THR A 28 -4.99 -8.79 5.53
CA THR A 28 -5.95 -9.38 6.49
C THR A 28 -6.89 -10.37 5.81
N THR A 29 -7.33 -11.34 6.61
CA THR A 29 -8.44 -12.23 6.28
C THR A 29 -9.52 -12.11 7.34
N GLU A 30 -10.75 -11.86 6.90
CA GLU A 30 -11.93 -11.74 7.74
C GLU A 30 -12.94 -12.82 7.37
N THR A 31 -13.51 -13.51 8.36
CA THR A 31 -14.57 -14.49 8.13
C THR A 31 -15.88 -13.94 8.65
N ALA A 32 -16.84 -13.71 7.76
CA ALA A 32 -18.18 -13.27 8.11
C ALA A 32 -18.93 -14.38 8.85
N SER A 33 -19.98 -13.99 9.59
CA SER A 33 -20.82 -14.91 10.38
C SER A 33 -21.50 -16.02 9.56
N ASN A 34 -21.62 -15.83 8.25
CA ASN A 34 -22.15 -16.82 7.29
C ASN A 34 -21.05 -17.74 6.70
N GLY A 35 -19.82 -17.70 7.21
CA GLY A 35 -18.68 -18.49 6.73
C GLY A 35 -18.01 -17.93 5.48
N ARG A 36 -18.45 -16.78 4.95
CA ARG A 36 -17.79 -16.14 3.80
C ARG A 36 -16.47 -15.52 4.24
N ILE A 37 -15.41 -15.82 3.49
CA ILE A 37 -14.07 -15.28 3.72
C ILE A 37 -13.86 -14.05 2.82
N TRP A 38 -13.33 -12.99 3.41
CA TRP A 38 -12.93 -11.76 2.74
C TRP A 38 -11.44 -11.55 2.97
N HIS A 39 -10.76 -11.12 1.90
CA HIS A 39 -9.35 -10.79 1.94
C HIS A 39 -9.19 -9.31 1.65
N ASN A 40 -8.45 -8.61 2.48
CA ASN A 40 -8.22 -7.18 2.32
C ASN A 40 -6.73 -6.90 2.37
N ILE A 41 -6.29 -5.97 1.53
CA ILE A 41 -4.97 -5.35 1.64
C ILE A 41 -5.16 -3.90 2.05
N LYS A 42 -4.39 -3.49 3.06
CA LYS A 42 -4.34 -2.12 3.51
C LYS A 42 -2.92 -1.59 3.32
N THR A 43 -2.78 -0.48 2.62
CA THR A 43 -1.48 0.11 2.30
C THR A 43 -1.47 1.55 2.78
N PHE A 44 -0.46 1.90 3.56
CA PHE A 44 -0.37 3.19 4.22
C PHE A 44 0.84 3.96 3.71
N PHE A 45 0.66 5.25 3.46
CA PHE A 45 1.74 6.22 3.56
C PHE A 45 1.86 6.65 5.00
N ASP A 46 3.04 6.47 5.60
CA ASP A 46 3.28 6.94 6.96
C ASP A 46 3.59 8.44 6.91
N CYS A 47 2.53 9.25 6.93
CA CYS A 47 2.58 10.70 7.07
C CYS A 47 2.07 11.10 8.46
N SER A 48 2.29 12.34 8.90
CA SER A 48 1.84 12.88 10.20
C SER A 48 0.31 12.83 10.46
N GLY A 49 -0.47 12.30 9.50
CA GLY A 49 -1.91 12.00 9.62
C GLY A 49 -2.31 10.59 9.14
N GLY A 50 -1.36 9.73 8.75
CA GLY A 50 -1.57 8.33 8.34
C GLY A 50 -2.60 8.14 7.22
N TYR A 51 -2.20 8.29 5.97
CA TYR A 51 -3.08 8.00 4.84
C TYR A 51 -3.04 6.51 4.49
N GLY A 52 -4.20 5.86 4.29
CA GLY A 52 -4.25 4.45 3.96
C GLY A 52 -5.28 4.08 2.90
N LEU A 53 -4.84 3.38 1.85
CA LEU A 53 -5.69 2.68 0.90
C LEU A 53 -6.15 1.36 1.51
N ASN A 54 -7.41 1.01 1.33
CA ASN A 54 -7.95 -0.29 1.69
C ASN A 54 -8.69 -0.88 0.49
N ALA A 55 -8.23 -2.04 0.02
CA ALA A 55 -8.80 -2.71 -1.13
C ALA A 55 -9.14 -4.16 -0.80
N SER A 56 -10.32 -4.61 -1.22
CA SER A 56 -10.62 -6.04 -1.25
C SER A 56 -9.80 -6.71 -2.34
N VAL A 57 -9.14 -7.81 -1.99
CA VAL A 57 -8.36 -8.62 -2.92
C VAL A 57 -9.06 -9.95 -3.14
N ASN A 58 -8.99 -10.48 -4.36
CA ASN A 58 -9.50 -11.81 -4.64
C ASN A 58 -8.53 -12.89 -4.11
N ALA A 59 -9.00 -14.13 -4.01
CA ALA A 59 -8.20 -15.23 -3.47
C ALA A 59 -6.87 -15.49 -4.23
N PRO A 60 -6.82 -15.43 -5.59
CA PRO A 60 -5.56 -15.54 -6.32
C PRO A 60 -4.53 -14.47 -5.94
N VAL A 61 -4.91 -13.20 -5.89
CA VAL A 61 -4.02 -12.09 -5.51
C VAL A 61 -3.58 -12.24 -4.06
N PHE A 62 -4.48 -12.65 -3.16
CA PHE A 62 -4.12 -12.93 -1.77
C PHE A 62 -3.06 -14.05 -1.66
N ALA A 63 -3.24 -15.14 -2.40
CA ALA A 63 -2.30 -16.27 -2.39
C ALA A 63 -0.91 -15.90 -2.95
N GLU A 64 -0.83 -14.90 -3.82
CA GLU A 64 0.44 -14.34 -4.29
C GLU A 64 1.08 -13.40 -3.27
N LEU A 65 0.29 -12.53 -2.62
CA LEU A 65 0.80 -11.56 -1.65
C LEU A 65 1.17 -12.16 -0.29
N GLN A 66 0.40 -13.13 0.20
CA GLN A 66 0.60 -13.72 1.52
C GLN A 66 2.03 -14.24 1.74
N PRO A 67 2.61 -15.10 0.87
CA PRO A 67 3.98 -15.57 1.08
C PRO A 67 5.03 -14.47 0.91
N LEU A 68 4.73 -13.39 0.16
CA LEU A 68 5.62 -12.22 0.07
C LEU A 68 5.68 -11.47 1.39
N LEU A 69 4.52 -11.26 2.03
CA LEU A 69 4.40 -10.45 3.24
C LEU A 69 4.69 -11.24 4.52
N ALA A 70 4.57 -12.57 4.50
CA ALA A 70 4.90 -13.44 5.63
C ALA A 70 6.41 -13.59 5.88
N ASP A 71 7.26 -13.22 4.91
CA ASP A 71 8.72 -13.23 5.01
C ASP A 71 9.27 -11.81 4.73
N PRO A 72 9.35 -10.93 5.74
CA PRO A 72 9.73 -9.52 5.54
C PRO A 72 11.04 -9.31 4.76
N PRO A 73 12.11 -10.11 4.94
CA PRO A 73 13.29 -10.07 4.07
C PRO A 73 13.02 -10.29 2.58
N ALA A 74 12.00 -11.08 2.22
CA ALA A 74 11.62 -11.37 0.83
C ALA A 74 10.54 -10.43 0.28
N ALA A 75 9.88 -9.67 1.16
CA ALA A 75 8.89 -8.65 0.84
C ALA A 75 9.59 -7.42 0.23
N THR A 76 9.82 -7.43 -1.09
CA THR A 76 10.36 -6.24 -1.78
C THR A 76 9.23 -5.42 -2.40
N PRO A 77 9.31 -4.07 -2.37
CA PRO A 77 8.32 -3.22 -3.01
C PRO A 77 8.17 -3.55 -4.50
N ARG A 78 9.29 -3.86 -5.17
CA ARG A 78 9.34 -4.29 -6.57
C ARG A 78 8.46 -5.50 -6.85
N ARG A 79 8.46 -6.52 -5.98
CA ARG A 79 7.63 -7.73 -6.19
C ARG A 79 6.16 -7.44 -5.98
N ILE A 80 5.82 -6.63 -4.98
CA ILE A 80 4.43 -6.24 -4.70
C ILE A 80 3.89 -5.34 -5.83
N CYS A 81 4.71 -4.42 -6.34
CA CYS A 81 4.39 -3.57 -7.49
C CYS A 81 4.01 -4.37 -8.74
N LYS A 82 4.60 -5.55 -8.95
CA LYS A 82 4.28 -6.42 -10.09
C LYS A 82 2.90 -7.07 -9.96
N VAL A 83 2.41 -7.25 -8.74
CA VAL A 83 1.04 -7.74 -8.49
C VAL A 83 0.04 -6.64 -8.79
N ASN A 84 0.24 -5.49 -8.15
CA ASN A 84 -0.50 -4.27 -8.41
C ASN A 84 0.31 -3.08 -7.88
N GLU A 85 0.54 -2.09 -8.72
CA GLU A 85 1.31 -0.92 -8.33
C GLU A 85 0.66 -0.18 -7.14
N ASN A 86 -0.67 -0.06 -7.11
CA ASN A 86 -1.41 0.65 -6.06
C ASN A 86 -1.20 0.06 -4.65
N TYR A 87 -0.66 -1.15 -4.56
CA TYR A 87 -0.31 -1.74 -3.27
C TYR A 87 0.98 -1.19 -2.65
N VAL A 88 1.81 -0.51 -3.43
CA VAL A 88 3.06 0.12 -2.97
C VAL A 88 3.14 1.56 -3.46
N PRO A 89 2.22 2.46 -3.07
CA PRO A 89 2.13 3.78 -3.68
C PRO A 89 3.38 4.66 -3.38
N PHE A 90 4.16 4.31 -2.36
CA PHE A 90 5.45 4.92 -2.00
C PHE A 90 6.66 4.47 -2.83
N TYR A 91 6.50 3.48 -3.71
CA TYR A 91 7.59 2.92 -4.52
C TYR A 91 7.61 3.48 -5.94
N CYS A 92 8.79 3.84 -6.43
CA CYS A 92 9.01 4.23 -7.82
C CYS A 92 9.65 3.08 -8.60
N ALA A 93 8.92 2.49 -9.54
CA ALA A 93 9.38 1.33 -10.32
C ALA A 93 10.56 1.64 -11.26
N GLU A 94 10.66 2.89 -11.73
CA GLU A 94 11.74 3.35 -12.60
C GLU A 94 13.05 3.56 -11.82
N CYS A 95 12.96 4.14 -10.62
CA CYS A 95 14.11 4.27 -9.73
C CYS A 95 14.50 2.96 -9.04
N ASP A 96 13.56 2.02 -8.88
CA ASP A 96 13.65 0.89 -7.94
C ASP A 96 13.93 1.34 -6.50
N LEU A 97 13.27 2.43 -6.08
CA LEU A 97 13.46 3.05 -4.77
C LEU A 97 12.12 3.38 -4.12
N VAL A 98 12.13 3.40 -2.79
CA VAL A 98 11.04 3.80 -1.91
C VAL A 98 11.27 5.22 -1.44
N TYR A 99 10.22 6.03 -1.48
CA TYR A 99 10.24 7.42 -1.07
C TYR A 99 9.11 7.67 -0.08
N CYS A 100 9.42 8.34 1.03
CA CYS A 100 8.36 8.82 1.93
C CYS A 100 7.57 9.95 1.27
N ILE A 101 6.42 10.28 1.85
CA ILE A 101 5.50 11.29 1.33
C ILE A 101 6.18 12.66 1.08
N ASP A 102 7.19 13.02 1.87
CA ASP A 102 7.84 14.33 1.76
C ASP A 102 8.78 14.44 0.56
N GLU A 103 9.17 13.31 -0.02
CA GLU A 103 10.03 13.24 -1.20
C GLU A 103 9.22 13.25 -2.51
N TRP A 104 7.93 12.94 -2.45
CA TRP A 104 7.08 12.99 -3.64
C TRP A 104 6.52 14.40 -3.84
N ASP A 105 6.66 14.91 -5.06
CA ASP A 105 5.96 16.11 -5.46
C ASP A 105 4.47 15.79 -5.67
N ASP A 106 3.62 16.74 -5.29
CA ASP A 106 2.16 16.74 -5.45
C ASP A 106 1.40 15.65 -4.66
N ILE A 107 2.07 14.65 -4.07
CA ILE A 107 1.43 13.56 -3.32
C ILE A 107 0.51 14.04 -2.19
N ARG A 108 0.89 15.14 -1.53
CA ARG A 108 0.11 15.70 -0.43
C ARG A 108 -1.19 16.31 -0.93
N ALA A 109 -1.19 16.91 -2.12
CA ALA A 109 -2.42 17.35 -2.76
C ALA A 109 -3.30 16.13 -3.08
N VAL A 110 -2.70 15.07 -3.62
CA VAL A 110 -3.40 13.81 -3.91
C VAL A 110 -4.07 13.23 -2.67
N ILE A 111 -3.37 13.23 -1.53
CA ILE A 111 -3.88 12.71 -0.26
C ILE A 111 -4.87 13.67 0.41
N ASP A 112 -4.61 14.98 0.46
CA ASP A 112 -5.44 15.96 1.17
C ASP A 112 -6.76 16.28 0.44
N HIS A 113 -6.84 16.06 -0.88
CA HIS A 113 -8.09 16.16 -1.63
C HIS A 113 -9.06 14.99 -1.38
N THR A 114 -8.69 14.02 -0.54
CA THR A 114 -9.56 12.90 -0.22
C THR A 114 -10.53 13.19 0.92
N ASP A 115 -11.82 13.04 0.64
CA ASP A 115 -12.79 12.59 1.65
C ASP A 115 -12.25 11.24 2.22
N PRO A 116 -12.38 10.93 3.52
CA PRO A 116 -12.11 9.59 4.06
C PRO A 116 -12.79 8.41 3.32
N TYR A 117 -13.70 8.69 2.37
CA TYR A 117 -14.35 7.73 1.47
C TYR A 117 -14.07 7.95 -0.03
N GLY A 118 -13.20 8.90 -0.40
CA GLY A 118 -12.97 9.34 -1.79
C GLY A 118 -12.11 8.36 -2.60
N SER A 119 -12.55 8.07 -3.83
CA SER A 119 -11.79 7.32 -4.82
C SER A 119 -10.78 8.22 -5.55
N PHE A 120 -9.56 7.75 -5.73
CA PHE A 120 -8.56 8.43 -6.56
C PHE A 120 -8.73 8.01 -8.01
N GLU A 121 -9.39 8.83 -8.81
CA GLU A 121 -9.36 8.65 -10.25
C GLU A 121 -8.49 9.74 -10.90
N GLY A 122 -7.29 9.35 -11.31
CA GLY A 122 -6.49 10.12 -12.27
C GLY A 122 -5.51 11.15 -11.70
N GLU A 123 -5.23 11.13 -10.39
CA GLU A 123 -4.22 12.00 -9.81
C GLU A 123 -2.82 11.38 -9.87
N SER A 124 -1.81 12.23 -10.09
CA SER A 124 -0.43 11.80 -10.29
C SER A 124 0.52 12.46 -9.30
N ALA A 125 1.43 11.67 -8.75
CA ALA A 125 2.57 12.16 -7.98
C ALA A 125 3.87 11.94 -8.76
N ARG A 126 4.90 12.75 -8.48
CA ARG A 126 6.24 12.60 -9.08
C ARG A 126 7.27 12.28 -8.02
N CYS A 127 8.15 11.32 -8.29
CA CYS A 127 9.29 11.05 -7.40
C CYS A 127 10.38 12.12 -7.55
N PRO A 128 11.41 12.14 -6.69
CA PRO A 128 12.52 13.11 -6.77
C PRO A 128 13.28 13.14 -8.10
N HIS A 129 13.16 12.09 -8.92
CA HIS A 129 13.78 11.98 -10.24
C HIS A 129 12.83 12.39 -11.39
N GLY A 130 11.61 12.84 -11.08
CA GLY A 130 10.63 13.31 -12.05
C GLY A 130 9.77 12.22 -12.70
N HIS A 131 9.90 10.96 -12.29
CA HIS A 131 9.04 9.88 -12.78
C HIS A 131 7.62 10.06 -12.26
N CYS A 132 6.67 10.13 -13.18
CA CYS A 132 5.27 10.38 -12.89
C CYS A 132 4.53 9.07 -12.67
N ARG A 133 3.70 9.02 -11.63
CA ARG A 133 2.93 7.84 -11.29
C ARG A 133 1.50 8.21 -10.96
N MET A 134 0.56 7.51 -11.59
CA MET A 134 -0.84 7.58 -11.18
C MET A 134 -1.04 6.84 -9.87
N ILE A 135 -1.76 7.47 -8.95
CA ILE A 135 -2.14 6.87 -7.69
C ILE A 135 -3.64 6.71 -7.74
N SER A 136 -4.11 5.46 -7.76
CA SER A 136 -5.53 5.13 -7.74
C SER A 136 -5.89 4.22 -6.55
N SER A 137 -7.10 4.38 -6.00
CA SER A 137 -7.70 3.46 -5.01
C SER A 137 -8.54 2.39 -5.69
#